data_AF-A0A0R2A048-F1
#
_entry.id   AF-A0A0R2A048-F1
#
_cell.length_a   1.000
_cell.length_b   1.000
_cell.length_c   1.000
_cell.angle_alpha   90.00
_cell.angle_beta   90.00
_cell.angle_gamma   90.00
#
_symmetry.space_group_name_H-M   'P 1'
#
loop_
_entity.id
_entity.type
_entity.pdbx_description
1 polymer ?
#
loop_
_entity_poly.entity_id
_entity_poly.type
_entity_poly.pdbx_seq_one_letter_code
_entity_poly.pdbx_strand_id
1 'polypeptide(L)' 'MAKLAAKHQVPFINVNAGLTDQNGDLKPALTFDGAHMLPQGYGIVLQNLMPYLKA' A
#
# COMPACT_ATOMS: atom_id res chain seq x y z
N MET A 1 -0.19 -2.75 12.11
CA MET A 1 0.70 -1.58 11.91
C MET A 1 0.15 -0.29 12.53
N ALA A 2 -1.07 0.14 12.23
CA ALA A 2 -1.66 1.35 12.83
C ALA A 2 -1.58 1.43 14.38
N LYS A 3 -1.91 0.34 15.08
CA LYS A 3 -1.78 0.26 16.56
C LYS A 3 -0.35 0.47 17.06
N LEU A 4 0.64 -0.06 16.34
CA LEU A 4 2.05 0.06 16.71
C LEU A 4 2.57 1.48 16.46
N ALA A 5 2.22 2.07 15.33
CA ALA A 5 2.57 3.45 15.00
C ALA A 5 1.96 4.44 16.02
N ALA A 6 0.69 4.23 16.41
CA ALA A 6 0.05 5.00 17.47
C ALA A 6 0.77 4.88 18.82
N LYS A 7 1.21 3.68 19.21
CA LYS A 7 2.02 3.47 20.42
C LYS A 7 3.31 4.30 20.42
N HIS A 8 3.93 4.46 19.26
CA HIS A 8 5.18 5.19 19.10
C HIS A 8 5.00 6.65 18.65
N GLN A 9 3.75 7.15 18.59
CA GLN A 9 3.43 8.51 18.16
C GLN A 9 4.03 8.88 16.79
N VAL A 10 4.10 7.90 15.88
CA VAL A 10 4.55 8.11 14.50
C VAL A 10 3.40 7.91 13.52
N PRO A 11 3.38 8.61 12.37
CA PRO A 11 2.38 8.38 11.35
C PRO A 11 2.46 6.96 10.76
N PHE A 12 1.30 6.33 10.55
CA PHE A 12 1.17 5.15 9.70
C PHE A 12 0.43 5.53 8.44
N ILE A 13 1.07 5.33 7.29
CA ILE A 13 0.49 5.58 5.97
C ILE A 13 0.12 4.23 5.36
N ASN A 14 -1.18 3.99 5.17
CA ASN A 14 -1.67 2.79 4.52
C ASN A 14 -1.91 3.06 3.03
N VAL A 15 -1.10 2.45 2.18
CA VAL A 15 -1.16 2.60 0.72
C VAL A 15 -1.81 1.41 0.02
N ASN A 16 -2.46 0.50 0.76
CA ASN A 16 -3.01 -0.74 0.19
C ASN A 16 -4.32 -0.56 -0.57
N ALA A 17 -4.95 0.62 -0.52
CA ALA A 17 -6.20 0.87 -1.22
C ALA A 17 -6.04 0.57 -2.73
N GLY A 18 -6.82 -0.42 -3.21
CA GLY A 18 -6.77 -0.87 -4.61
C GLY A 18 -5.75 -1.97 -4.92
N LEU A 19 -4.79 -2.26 -4.03
CA LEU A 19 -3.80 -3.33 -4.22
C LEU A 19 -4.35 -4.72 -3.88
N THR A 20 -5.16 -4.80 -2.82
CA THR A 20 -5.61 -6.08 -2.28
C THR A 20 -6.98 -6.49 -2.79
N ASP A 21 -7.24 -7.78 -2.84
CA ASP A 21 -8.59 -8.32 -3.03
C ASP A 21 -9.40 -8.32 -1.71
N GLN A 22 -10.57 -8.98 -1.75
CA GLN A 22 -11.47 -9.10 -0.59
C GLN A 22 -10.91 -9.94 0.57
N ASN A 23 -9.92 -10.79 0.31
CA ASN A 23 -9.24 -11.60 1.32
C ASN A 23 -8.03 -10.87 1.93
N GLY A 24 -7.62 -9.76 1.32
CA GLY A 24 -6.45 -8.99 1.72
C GLY A 24 -5.17 -9.37 0.98
N ASP A 25 -5.27 -10.26 -0.01
CA ASP A 25 -4.13 -10.71 -0.81
C ASP A 25 -3.82 -9.70 -1.91
N LEU A 26 -2.54 -9.56 -2.27
CA LEU A 26 -2.14 -8.77 -3.44
C LEU A 26 -2.81 -9.34 -4.70
N LYS A 27 -3.52 -8.50 -5.44
CA LYS A 27 -4.22 -8.93 -6.65
C LYS A 27 -3.24 -9.61 -7.62
N PRO A 28 -3.57 -10.80 -8.16
CA PRO A 28 -2.67 -11.53 -9.07
C PRO A 28 -2.23 -10.73 -10.29
N ALA A 29 -3.08 -9.82 -10.79
CA ALA A 29 -2.75 -8.95 -11.93
C ALA A 29 -1.67 -7.90 -11.63
N LEU A 30 -1.29 -7.70 -10.37
CA LEU A 30 -0.31 -6.71 -9.93
C LEU A 30 1.02 -7.35 -9.50
N THR A 31 1.21 -8.65 -9.69
CA THR A 31 2.41 -9.38 -9.25
C THR A 31 2.72 -10.54 -10.18
N PHE A 32 3.97 -11.01 -10.19
CA PHE A 32 4.38 -12.22 -10.92
C PHE A 32 4.71 -13.40 -9.99
N ASP A 33 4.85 -13.16 -8.69
CA ASP A 33 5.26 -14.15 -7.69
C ASP A 33 4.42 -14.12 -6.40
N GLY A 34 3.40 -13.27 -6.34
CA GLY A 34 2.55 -13.10 -5.16
C GLY A 34 3.08 -12.09 -4.13
N ALA A 35 4.29 -11.54 -4.31
CA ALA A 35 4.92 -10.64 -3.34
C ALA A 35 5.41 -9.32 -3.96
N HIS A 36 6.16 -9.39 -5.06
CA HIS A 36 6.71 -8.22 -5.73
C HIS A 36 5.68 -7.63 -6.70
N MET A 37 5.50 -6.31 -6.63
CA MET A 37 4.56 -5.62 -7.49
C MET A 37 5.13 -5.40 -8.90
N LEU A 38 4.25 -5.51 -9.89
CA LEU A 38 4.48 -5.01 -11.24
C LEU A 38 4.39 -3.46 -11.25
N PRO A 39 4.86 -2.79 -12.33
CA PRO A 39 4.83 -1.33 -12.41
C PRO A 39 3.46 -0.70 -12.11
N GLN A 40 2.37 -1.37 -12.51
CA GLN A 40 1.00 -0.93 -12.22
C GLN A 40 0.71 -0.88 -10.72
N GLY A 41 1.21 -1.84 -9.94
CA GLY A 41 1.06 -1.86 -8.48
C GLY A 41 1.83 -0.72 -7.82
N TYR A 42 3.06 -0.45 -8.27
CA TYR A 42 3.82 0.72 -7.80
C TYR A 42 3.14 2.05 -8.15
N GLY A 43 2.47 2.15 -9.30
CA GLY A 43 1.67 3.32 -9.67
C GLY A 43 0.54 3.60 -8.67
N ILE A 44 -0.16 2.55 -8.23
CA ILE A 44 -1.21 2.65 -7.20
C ILE A 44 -0.61 3.12 -5.87
N VAL A 45 0.53 2.54 -5.44
CA VAL A 45 1.23 2.97 -4.23
C VAL A 45 1.60 4.45 -4.31
N LEU A 46 2.18 4.90 -5.43
CA LEU A 46 2.56 6.30 -5.61
C LEU A 46 1.34 7.22 -5.52
N GLN A 47 0.25 6.89 -6.23
CA GLN A 47 -1.00 7.64 -6.16
C GLN A 47 -1.52 7.77 -4.73
N ASN A 48 -1.48 6.67 -3.95
CA ASN A 48 -1.91 6.65 -2.56
C ASN A 48 -0.96 7.41 -1.62
N LEU A 49 0.32 7.54 -1.98
CA LEU A 49 1.30 8.35 -1.24
C LEU A 49 1.17 9.85 -1.51
N MET A 50 0.72 10.26 -2.69
CA MET A 50 0.70 11.68 -3.10
C MET A 50 0.07 12.65 -2.08
N PRO A 51 -1.06 12.33 -1.41
CA PRO A 51 -1.65 13.21 -0.41
C PRO A 51 -0.72 13.53 0.78
N TYR A 52 0.28 12.70 1.05
CA TYR A 52 1.23 12.85 2.16
C TYR A 52 2.57 13.47 1.73
N LEU A 53 2.87 13.46 0.43
CA LEU A 53 4.13 13.96 -0.12
C LEU A 53 4.03 15.40 -0.62
N LYS A 54 2.82 15.89 -0.90
CA LYS A 54 2.60 17.26 -1.34
C LYS A 54 2.54 18.19 -0.12
N ALA A 55 3.41 19.20 -0.13
CA ALA A 55 3.40 20.31 0.81
C ALA A 55 2.35 21.37 0.42
#